data_AF-A0A966SPZ2-F1
#
_entry.id   AF-A0A966SPZ2-F1
#
_cell.length_a   1.000
_cell.length_b   1.000
_cell.length_c   1.000
_cell.angle_alpha   90.00
_cell.angle_beta   90.00
_cell.angle_gamma   90.00
#
_symmetry.space_group_name_H-M   'P 1'
#
loop_
_entity.id
_entity.type
_entity.pdbx_description
1 polymer ?
#
loop_
_entity_poly.entity_id
_entity_poly.type
_entity_poly.pdbx_seq_one_letter_code
_entity_poly.pdbx_strand_id
1 'polypeptide(L)'
;MDRKSILILLVSFLLIFGWFRVVEYLYPPPPPRPVVRGTNAVARATQQPGTNALPAVPALTAPGATQWTAPKAEEQLLTLETSDVRYTFTSHGGGVKLVELKRFPKIVGNRKVTDPARVVTLNTKAPVAAMTLLGGE
;
A
#
# COMPACT_ATOMS: atom_id res chain seq x y z
N MET A 1 19.50 -47.44 26.45
CA MET A 1 19.14 -46.11 25.92
C MET A 1 19.39 -45.09 27.01
N ASP A 2 20.22 -44.08 26.74
CA ASP A 2 20.58 -43.09 27.76
C ASP A 2 19.32 -42.38 28.27
N ARG A 3 19.19 -42.30 29.60
CA ARG A 3 18.02 -41.70 30.28
C ARG A 3 17.79 -40.23 29.85
N LYS A 4 18.86 -39.56 29.43
CA LYS A 4 18.84 -38.20 28.88
C LYS A 4 18.26 -38.18 27.45
N SER A 5 18.72 -39.10 26.59
CA SER A 5 18.26 -39.21 25.21
C SER A 5 16.77 -39.56 25.13
N ILE A 6 16.28 -40.42 26.02
CA ILE A 6 14.84 -40.75 26.05
C ILE A 6 13.98 -39.60 26.56
N LEU A 7 14.48 -38.80 27.51
CA LEU A 7 13.79 -37.60 28.00
C LEU A 7 13.66 -36.54 26.89
N ILE A 8 14.74 -36.30 26.14
CA ILE A 8 14.75 -35.35 25.02
C ILE A 8 13.77 -35.80 23.93
N LEU A 9 13.70 -37.10 23.66
CA LEU A 9 12.77 -37.66 22.68
C LEU A 9 11.31 -37.44 23.08
N LEU A 10 10.97 -37.68 24.35
CA LEU A 10 9.61 -37.44 24.87
C LEU A 10 9.21 -35.97 24.80
N VAL A 11 10.11 -35.05 25.16
CA VAL A 11 9.87 -33.61 25.07
C VAL A 11 9.67 -33.18 23.62
N SER A 12 10.49 -33.70 22.69
CA SER A 12 10.36 -33.40 21.26
C SER A 12 9.02 -33.86 20.69
N PHE A 13 8.57 -35.06 21.07
CA PHE A 13 7.26 -35.58 20.68
C PHE A 13 6.12 -34.68 21.20
N LEU A 14 6.16 -34.33 22.48
CA LEU A 14 5.19 -33.40 23.08
C LEU A 14 5.19 -32.03 22.39
N LEU A 15 6.36 -31.51 22.03
CA LEU A 15 6.48 -30.24 21.35
C LEU A 15 5.86 -30.28 19.96
N ILE A 16 6.11 -31.33 19.17
CA ILE A 16 5.55 -31.49 17.81
C ILE A 16 4.02 -31.62 17.87
N PHE A 17 3.50 -32.42 18.80
CA PHE A 17 2.04 -32.59 18.94
C PHE A 17 1.35 -31.34 19.50
N GLY A 18 1.98 -30.64 20.45
CA GLY A 18 1.42 -29.44 21.07
C GLY A 18 1.58 -28.17 20.23
N TRP A 19 2.49 -28.16 19.25
CA TRP A 19 2.86 -26.95 18.51
C TRP A 19 1.67 -26.25 17.85
N PHE A 20 0.80 -27.00 17.18
CA PHE A 20 -0.36 -26.43 16.48
C PHE A 20 -1.29 -25.68 17.44
N ARG A 21 -1.57 -26.25 18.61
CA ARG A 21 -2.41 -25.62 19.63
C ARG A 21 -1.76 -24.39 20.25
N VAL A 22 -0.44 -24.43 20.45
CA VAL A 22 0.32 -23.27 20.94
C VAL A 22 0.29 -22.13 19.92
N VAL A 23 0.42 -22.43 18.62
CA VAL A 23 0.35 -21.42 17.55
C VAL A 23 -1.04 -20.83 17.44
N GLU A 24 -2.11 -21.63 17.49
CA GLU A 24 -3.50 -21.14 17.47
C GLU A 24 -3.83 -20.25 18.67
N TYR A 25 -3.28 -20.56 19.85
CA TYR A 25 -3.48 -19.74 21.06
C TYR A 25 -2.66 -18.44 21.01
N LEU A 26 -1.42 -18.50 20.54
CA LEU A 26 -0.53 -17.33 20.49
C LEU A 26 -0.86 -16.39 19.31
N TYR A 27 -1.41 -16.94 18.22
CA TYR A 27 -1.80 -16.22 17.01
C TYR A 27 -3.22 -16.62 16.58
N PRO A 28 -4.26 -16.13 17.27
CA PRO A 28 -5.63 -16.40 16.88
C PRO A 28 -5.87 -15.92 15.44
N PRO A 29 -6.52 -16.75 14.59
CA PRO A 29 -6.78 -16.37 13.22
C PRO A 29 -7.68 -15.14 13.18
N PRO A 30 -7.39 -14.16 12.32
CA PRO A 30 -8.24 -12.98 12.19
C PRO A 30 -9.66 -13.41 11.78
N PRO A 31 -10.70 -12.78 12.34
CA PRO A 31 -12.08 -13.13 12.01
C PRO A 31 -12.32 -12.99 10.50
N PRO A 32 -13.16 -13.87 9.91
CA PRO A 32 -13.50 -13.79 8.51
C PRO A 32 -14.06 -12.40 8.22
N ARG A 33 -13.40 -11.68 7.31
CA ARG A 33 -13.83 -10.35 6.91
C ARG A 33 -15.20 -10.48 6.24
N PRO A 34 -16.22 -9.69 6.63
CA PRO A 34 -17.47 -9.68 5.91
C PRO A 34 -17.19 -9.30 4.46
N VAL A 35 -17.75 -10.08 3.54
CA VAL A 35 -17.70 -9.77 2.11
C VAL A 35 -18.50 -8.48 1.93
N VAL A 36 -17.83 -7.33 1.89
CA VAL A 36 -18.47 -6.08 1.52
C VAL A 36 -18.94 -6.29 0.08
N ARG A 37 -20.26 -6.46 -0.10
CA ARG A 37 -20.89 -6.31 -1.43
C ARG A 37 -20.37 -4.98 -1.97
N GLY A 38 -19.59 -5.04 -3.03
CA GLY A 38 -18.97 -3.86 -3.61
C GLY A 38 -20.01 -2.74 -3.78
N THR A 39 -19.59 -1.52 -3.47
CA THR A 39 -20.37 -0.27 -3.52
C THR A 39 -20.97 0.04 -4.90
N ASN A 40 -20.78 -0.84 -5.89
CA ASN A 40 -21.37 -0.78 -7.22
C ASN A 40 -22.63 -1.67 -7.33
N ALA A 41 -23.44 -1.76 -6.28
CA ALA A 41 -24.80 -2.27 -6.43
C ALA A 41 -25.64 -1.17 -7.10
N VAL A 42 -25.62 -1.13 -8.44
CA VAL A 42 -26.56 -0.32 -9.21
C VAL A 42 -27.96 -0.82 -8.88
N ALA A 43 -28.74 0.01 -8.20
CA ALA A 43 -30.16 -0.26 -8.00
C ALA A 43 -30.82 -0.32 -9.38
N ARG A 44 -31.25 -1.50 -9.82
CA ARG A 44 -32.19 -1.62 -10.95
C ARG A 44 -33.52 -1.08 -10.47
N ALA A 45 -33.77 0.20 -10.71
CA ALA A 45 -35.11 0.76 -10.63
C ALA A 45 -35.93 0.12 -11.76
N THR A 46 -36.83 -0.78 -11.41
CA THR A 46 -37.89 -1.24 -12.33
C THR A 46 -38.82 -0.06 -12.55
N GLN A 47 -38.60 0.70 -13.63
CA GLN A 47 -39.50 1.79 -14.01
C GLN A 47 -40.79 1.17 -14.56
N GLN A 48 -41.88 1.32 -13.80
CA GLN A 48 -43.23 1.08 -14.31
C GLN A 48 -43.55 2.19 -15.34
N PRO A 49 -44.12 1.90 -16.52
CA PRO A 49 -44.35 2.94 -17.53
C PRO A 49 -45.44 3.90 -17.05
N GLY A 50 -45.05 5.09 -16.58
CA GLY A 50 -45.95 6.22 -16.32
C GLY A 50 -45.82 7.25 -17.43
N THR A 51 -46.95 7.66 -18.02
CA THR A 51 -47.06 8.44 -19.27
C THR A 51 -46.67 9.92 -19.18
N ASN A 52 -45.89 10.35 -18.17
CA ASN A 52 -45.45 11.74 -18.04
C ASN A 52 -43.94 11.84 -18.27
N ALA A 53 -43.55 12.20 -19.49
CA ALA A 53 -42.17 12.50 -19.82
C ALA A 53 -41.74 13.81 -19.13
N LEU A 54 -40.85 13.70 -18.14
CA LEU A 54 -40.12 14.84 -17.59
C LEU A 54 -39.04 15.30 -18.60
N PRO A 55 -38.76 16.62 -18.72
CA PRO A 55 -37.71 17.10 -19.60
C PRO A 55 -36.36 16.49 -19.20
N ALA A 56 -35.60 16.04 -20.20
CA ALA A 56 -34.31 15.39 -20.01
C ALA A 56 -33.36 16.32 -19.23
N VAL A 57 -32.95 15.87 -18.04
CA VAL A 57 -31.90 16.51 -17.25
C VAL A 57 -30.60 16.39 -18.03
N PRO A 58 -29.80 17.46 -18.22
CA PRO A 58 -28.51 17.35 -18.86
C PRO A 58 -27.66 16.33 -18.09
N ALA A 59 -27.18 15.31 -18.79
CA ALA A 59 -26.23 14.38 -18.20
C ALA A 59 -24.97 15.16 -17.81
N LEU A 60 -24.71 15.29 -16.52
CA LEU A 60 -23.42 15.74 -16.02
C LEU A 60 -22.41 14.66 -16.37
N THR A 61 -21.67 14.87 -17.45
CA THR A 61 -20.51 14.04 -17.78
C THR A 61 -19.50 14.24 -16.65
N ALA A 62 -19.30 13.21 -15.82
CA ALA A 62 -18.20 13.22 -14.88
C ALA A 62 -16.90 13.47 -15.68
N PRO A 63 -16.00 14.37 -15.22
CA PRO A 63 -14.70 14.52 -15.87
C PRO A 63 -14.08 13.13 -15.98
N GLY A 64 -13.75 12.72 -17.21
CA GLY A 64 -13.10 11.44 -17.43
C GLY A 64 -11.84 11.37 -16.58
N ALA A 65 -11.57 10.22 -15.97
CA ALA A 65 -10.36 10.04 -15.17
C ALA A 65 -9.14 10.35 -16.04
N THR A 66 -8.49 11.50 -15.83
CA THR A 66 -7.29 11.90 -16.57
C THR A 66 -6.21 10.87 -16.31
N GLN A 67 -5.85 10.12 -17.36
CA GLN A 67 -4.80 9.12 -17.26
C GLN A 67 -3.44 9.80 -17.28
N TRP A 68 -2.55 9.38 -16.38
CA TRP A 68 -1.18 9.85 -16.37
C TRP A 68 -0.48 9.46 -17.67
N THR A 69 -0.03 10.46 -18.43
CA THR A 69 0.81 10.26 -19.61
C THR A 69 2.22 10.69 -19.27
N ALA A 70 3.19 9.79 -19.42
CA ALA A 70 4.60 10.11 -19.21
C ALA A 70 5.03 11.20 -20.22
N PRO A 71 5.48 12.38 -19.78
CA PRO A 71 5.91 13.41 -20.71
C PRO A 71 7.21 12.99 -21.41
N LYS A 72 7.31 13.30 -22.70
CA LYS A 72 8.44 12.90 -23.57
C LYS A 72 9.70 13.76 -23.38
N ALA A 73 9.58 14.88 -22.66
CA ALA A 73 10.66 15.83 -22.40
C ALA A 73 11.69 15.27 -21.41
N GLU A 74 12.90 15.82 -21.42
CA GLU A 74 13.93 15.45 -20.44
C GLU A 74 13.48 15.81 -19.02
N GLU A 75 13.68 14.88 -18.09
CA GLU A 75 13.35 15.07 -16.68
C GLU A 75 14.38 15.98 -16.02
N GLN A 76 13.91 17.07 -15.41
CA GLN A 76 14.72 17.90 -14.53
C GLN A 76 14.42 17.55 -13.08
N LEU A 77 15.46 17.23 -12.32
CA LEU A 77 15.35 16.87 -10.91
C LEU A 77 15.80 18.05 -10.05
N LEU A 78 14.91 18.49 -9.14
CA LEU A 78 15.24 19.49 -8.15
C LEU A 78 15.36 18.82 -6.78
N THR A 79 16.51 18.97 -6.13
CA THR A 79 16.72 18.42 -4.78
C THR A 79 16.59 19.54 -3.75
N LEU A 80 15.68 19.37 -2.80
CA LEU A 80 15.49 20.25 -1.66
C LEU A 80 15.89 19.53 -0.39
N GLU A 81 16.80 20.13 0.37
CA GLU A 81 17.36 19.53 1.56
C GLU A 81 16.94 20.31 2.81
N THR A 82 16.38 19.60 3.78
CA THR A 82 16.00 20.12 5.10
C THR A 82 16.81 19.38 6.18
N SER A 83 16.69 19.80 7.45
CA SER A 83 17.33 19.15 8.61
C SER A 83 17.04 17.65 8.67
N ASP A 84 15.78 17.25 8.48
CA ASP A 84 15.33 15.88 8.71
C ASP A 84 15.09 15.07 7.42
N VAL A 85 14.89 15.74 6.28
CA VAL A 85 14.42 15.12 5.04
C VAL A 85 15.13 15.70 3.81
N ARG A 86 15.36 14.85 2.80
CA ARG A 86 15.77 15.25 1.45
C ARG A 86 14.65 14.91 0.46
N TYR A 87 14.15 15.92 -0.23
CA TYR A 87 13.09 15.79 -1.23
C TYR A 87 13.70 15.90 -2.63
N THR A 88 13.30 15.02 -3.53
CA THR A 88 13.61 15.12 -4.96
C THR A 88 12.31 15.32 -5.72
N PHE A 89 12.18 16.49 -6.34
CA PHE A 89 11.06 16.86 -7.20
C PHE A 89 11.38 16.55 -8.66
N THR A 90 10.35 16.26 -9.43
CA THR A 90 10.44 16.04 -10.88
C THR A 90 9.70 17.14 -11.63
N SER A 91 10.28 17.61 -12.74
CA SER A 91 9.59 18.51 -13.68
C SER A 91 8.38 17.85 -14.35
N HIS A 92 8.30 16.51 -14.34
CA HIS A 92 7.17 15.75 -14.88
C HIS A 92 5.95 15.87 -13.97
N GLY A 93 5.15 16.90 -14.21
CA GLY A 93 3.93 17.21 -13.45
C GLY A 93 4.19 17.74 -12.03
N GLY A 94 5.42 18.18 -11.74
CA GLY A 94 5.78 18.94 -10.53
C GLY A 94 5.77 18.16 -9.22
N GLY A 95 5.61 16.84 -9.28
CA GLY A 95 5.45 15.99 -8.10
C GLY A 95 6.75 15.67 -7.35
N VAL A 96 6.59 15.06 -6.18
CA VAL A 96 7.68 14.52 -5.37
C VAL A 96 8.03 13.11 -5.86
N LYS A 97 9.20 12.96 -6.47
CA LYS A 97 9.69 11.68 -6.99
C LYS A 97 10.22 10.77 -5.88
N LEU A 98 11.05 11.33 -4.98
CA LEU A 98 11.72 10.58 -3.92
C LEU A 98 11.75 11.43 -2.64
N VAL A 99 11.54 10.78 -1.50
CA VAL A 99 11.73 11.38 -0.18
C VAL A 99 12.64 10.50 0.64
N GLU A 100 13.72 11.08 1.17
CA GLU A 100 14.70 10.37 1.97
C GLU A 100 14.72 10.92 3.39
N LEU A 101 14.50 10.04 4.36
CA LEU A 101 14.37 10.40 5.77
C LEU A 101 15.72 10.21 6.48
N LYS A 102 16.44 11.31 6.72
CA LYS A 102 17.83 11.29 7.23
C LYS A 102 17.97 10.61 8.59
N ARG A 103 16.92 10.70 9.43
CA ARG A 103 16.92 10.17 10.80
C ARG A 103 16.53 8.69 10.91
N PHE A 104 16.08 8.09 9.80
CA PHE A 104 15.55 6.73 9.81
C PHE A 104 16.43 5.82 8.96
N PRO A 105 17.17 4.88 9.56
CA PRO A 105 17.95 3.90 8.81
C PRO A 105 17.02 2.87 8.17
N LYS A 106 17.31 2.49 6.92
CA LYS A 106 16.59 1.48 6.15
C LYS A 106 17.05 0.09 6.56
N ILE A 107 16.52 -0.38 7.68
CA ILE A 107 16.78 -1.71 8.23
C ILE A 107 15.60 -2.63 7.89
N VAL A 108 15.88 -3.77 7.27
CA VAL A 108 14.91 -4.85 7.05
C VAL A 108 15.44 -6.08 7.79
N GLY A 109 14.90 -6.35 8.99
CA GLY A 109 15.29 -7.48 9.84
C GLY A 109 15.98 -7.08 11.16
N ASN A 110 16.22 -8.05 12.05
CA ASN A 110 16.75 -7.85 13.40
C ASN A 110 18.27 -7.53 13.45
N ARG A 111 18.82 -6.97 12.37
CA ARG A 111 20.25 -6.68 12.24
C ARG A 111 20.45 -5.18 12.31
N LYS A 112 21.09 -4.71 13.39
CA LYS A 112 21.54 -3.31 13.53
C LYS A 112 22.67 -3.05 12.52
N VAL A 113 22.32 -2.75 11.28
CA VAL A 113 23.26 -2.21 10.30
C VAL A 113 23.12 -0.70 10.36
N THR A 114 23.99 -0.06 11.14
CA THR A 114 24.10 1.39 11.23
C THR A 114 25.02 1.88 10.11
N ASP A 115 24.51 1.85 8.87
CA ASP A 115 25.15 2.55 7.76
C ASP A 115 24.44 3.91 7.58
N PRO A 116 25.12 5.05 7.84
CA PRO A 116 24.52 6.38 7.70
C PRO A 116 24.12 6.71 6.26
N ALA A 117 24.65 6.00 5.25
CA ALA A 117 24.25 6.18 3.86
C ALA A 117 22.91 5.50 3.54
N ARG A 118 22.44 4.59 4.39
CA ARG A 118 21.28 3.73 4.12
C ARG A 118 20.03 4.26 4.81
N VAL A 119 19.53 5.39 4.34
CA VAL A 119 18.31 6.04 4.86
C VAL A 119 17.02 5.47 4.25
N VAL A 120 15.91 5.60 4.97
CA VAL A 120 14.58 5.18 4.49
C VAL A 120 14.17 6.08 3.32
N THR A 121 13.76 5.44 2.23
CA THR A 121 13.33 6.10 1.01
C THR A 121 11.84 5.84 0.79
N LEU A 122 11.06 6.90 0.66
CA LEU A 122 9.63 6.83 0.30
C LEU A 122 9.48 7.06 -1.20
N ASN A 123 8.41 6.51 -1.77
CA ASN A 123 8.04 6.66 -3.18
C ASN A 123 8.98 6.01 -4.22
N THR A 124 10.02 5.29 -3.79
CA THR A 124 11.02 4.66 -4.71
C THR A 124 10.43 3.66 -5.72
N LYS A 125 9.32 3.00 -5.38
CA LYS A 125 8.65 2.01 -6.25
C LYS A 125 7.39 2.54 -6.93
N ALA A 126 7.05 3.80 -6.72
CA ALA A 126 5.86 4.37 -7.32
C ALA A 126 6.13 4.69 -8.80
N PRO A 127 5.20 4.33 -9.71
CA PRO A 127 5.35 4.64 -11.13
C PRO A 127 5.14 6.14 -11.41
N VAL A 128 4.41 6.85 -10.55
CA VAL A 128 4.10 8.28 -10.67
C VAL A 128 4.60 9.00 -9.42
N ALA A 129 5.17 10.19 -9.60
CA ALA A 129 5.57 11.03 -8.49
C ALA A 129 4.35 11.40 -7.62
N ALA A 130 4.54 11.49 -6.31
CA ALA A 130 3.47 11.87 -5.41
C ALA A 130 3.09 13.34 -5.65
N MET A 131 1.80 13.66 -5.53
CA MET A 131 1.27 15.02 -5.75
C MET A 131 1.50 15.56 -7.18
N THR A 132 1.70 14.68 -8.15
CA THR A 132 1.74 15.07 -9.57
C THR A 132 0.42 15.74 -9.97
N LEU A 133 0.51 16.95 -10.51
CA LEU A 133 -0.64 17.63 -11.10
C LEU A 133 -0.96 16.98 -12.45
N LEU A 134 -1.99 16.13 -12.45
CA LEU A 134 -2.61 15.60 -13.65
C LEU A 134 -3.62 16.63 -14.14
N GLY A 135 -3.16 17.57 -14.97
CA GLY A 135 -4.03 18.59 -15.54
C GLY A 135 -5.21 17.96 -16.29
N GLY A 136 -6.42 18.22 -15.81
CA GLY A 136 -7.58 18.37 -16.67
C GLY A 136 -7.84 19.86 -16.79
N GLU A 137 -7.99 20.36 -18.01
CA GLU A 137 -8.63 21.66 -18.26
C GLU A 137 -10.02 21.70 -17.60
#